data_AF-A0A7V2S582-F1
#
_entry.id   AF-A0A7V2S582-F1
#
_cell.length_a   1.000
_cell.length_b   1.000
_cell.length_c   1.000
_cell.angle_alpha   90.00
_cell.angle_beta   90.00
_cell.angle_gamma   90.00
#
_symmetry.space_group_name_H-M   'P 1'
#
loop_
_entity.id
_entity.type
_entity.pdbx_description
1 polymer ?
#
loop_
_entity_poly.entity_id
_entity_poly.type
_entity_poly.pdbx_seq_one_letter_code
_entity_poly.pdbx_strand_id
1 'polypeptide(L)' 'MKLTIINRWLTEPKFSLKLFIAGLLPFFVGVIVSFIAKIYFPQLLIYGWILIISGIIIALPGYIGIWRWRWIQFKNN' A
#
# COMPACT_ATOMS: atom_id res chain seq x y z
N MET A 1 -27.73 -0.52 -2.37
CA MET A 1 -26.87 -0.50 -3.57
C MET A 1 -25.44 -0.79 -3.12
N LYS A 2 -24.82 -1.93 -3.51
CA LYS A 2 -23.43 -2.23 -3.14
C LYS A 2 -22.51 -1.26 -3.88
N LEU A 3 -21.82 -0.37 -3.16
CA LEU A 3 -20.77 0.47 -3.74
C LEU A 3 -19.66 -0.43 -4.27
N THR A 4 -19.28 -0.24 -5.53
CA THR A 4 -18.12 -0.90 -6.14
C THR A 4 -16.85 -0.49 -5.40
N ILE A 5 -15.84 -1.36 -5.40
CA ILE A 5 -14.54 -1.11 -4.73
C ILE A 5 -13.92 0.22 -5.19
N ILE A 6 -14.04 0.53 -6.47
CA ILE A 6 -13.60 1.79 -7.08
C ILE A 6 -14.36 2.97 -6.48
N ASN A 7 -15.69 2.89 -6.37
CA ASN A 7 -16.48 3.97 -5.79
C ASN A 7 -16.14 4.19 -4.30
N ARG A 8 -15.89 3.13 -3.53
CA ARG A 8 -15.46 3.25 -2.13
C ARG A 8 -14.09 3.89 -2.01
N TRP A 9 -13.15 3.52 -2.87
CA TRP A 9 -11.84 4.16 -2.96
C TRP A 9 -11.92 5.66 -3.30
N LEU A 10 -12.89 6.05 -4.13
CA LEU A 10 -13.09 7.45 -4.52
C LEU A 10 -13.86 8.28 -3.49
N THR A 11 -14.60 7.67 -2.57
CA THR A 11 -15.53 8.39 -1.68
C THR A 11 -15.19 8.27 -0.20
N GLU A 12 -14.54 7.18 0.22
CA GLU A 12 -14.28 6.88 1.63
C GLU A 12 -12.76 7.00 1.95
N PRO A 13 -12.30 8.06 2.63
CA PRO A 13 -10.89 8.20 3.02
C PRO A 13 -10.41 7.07 3.94
N LYS A 14 -11.32 6.52 4.76
CA LYS A 14 -11.04 5.36 5.63
C LYS A 14 -10.71 4.10 4.82
N PHE A 15 -11.32 3.92 3.64
CA PHE A 15 -11.03 2.77 2.78
C PHE A 15 -9.65 2.90 2.13
N SER A 16 -9.31 4.09 1.64
CA SER A 16 -7.97 4.37 1.12
C SER A 16 -6.87 4.19 2.17
N LEU A 17 -7.13 4.58 3.42
CA LEU A 17 -6.23 4.34 4.54
C LEU A 17 -6.04 2.84 4.82
N LYS A 18 -7.12 2.05 4.80
CA LYS A 18 -7.03 0.60 4.97
C LYS A 18 -6.20 -0.06 3.88
N LEU A 19 -6.39 0.33 2.61
CA LEU A 19 -5.57 -0.16 1.50
C LEU A 19 -4.09 0.20 1.67
N PHE A 20 -3.81 1.42 2.10
CA PHE A 20 -2.44 1.87 2.36
C PHE A 20 -1.76 1.01 3.45
N ILE A 21 -2.44 0.82 4.58
CA ILE A 21 -1.93 0.00 5.69
C ILE A 21 -1.79 -1.47 5.25
N ALA A 22 -2.75 -2.00 4.49
CA ALA A 22 -2.70 -3.35 3.96
C ALA A 22 -1.52 -3.57 3.02
N GLY A 23 -1.11 -2.56 2.24
CA GLY A 23 0.09 -2.62 1.40
C GLY A 23 1.41 -2.41 2.16
N LEU A 24 1.39 -1.62 3.23
CA LEU A 24 2.58 -1.45 4.09
C LEU A 24 3.00 -2.75 4.77
N LEU A 25 2.05 -3.61 5.12
CA LEU A 25 2.33 -4.86 5.83
C LEU A 25 3.25 -5.82 5.04
N PRO A 26 2.92 -6.23 3.80
CA PRO A 26 3.83 -7.03 2.97
C PRO A 26 5.10 -6.26 2.57
N PHE A 27 5.05 -4.92 2.45
CA PHE A 27 6.24 -4.12 2.20
C PHE A 27 7.26 -4.27 3.35
N PHE A 28 6.86 -4.05 4.60
CA PHE A 28 7.76 -4.18 5.75
C PHE A 28 8.26 -5.62 5.93
N VAL A 29 7.39 -6.62 5.74
CA VAL A 29 7.81 -8.03 5.73
C VAL A 29 8.87 -8.26 4.65
N GLY A 30 8.67 -7.73 3.45
CA GLY A 30 9.64 -7.84 2.36
C GLY A 30 10.99 -7.17 2.67
N VAL A 31 10.97 -6.01 3.34
CA VAL A 31 12.19 -5.33 3.81
C VAL A 31 12.96 -6.19 4.82
N ILE A 32 12.26 -6.75 5.81
CA ILE A 32 12.87 -7.61 6.84
C ILE A 32 13.45 -8.87 6.19
N VAL A 33 12.68 -9.53 5.32
CA VAL A 33 13.13 -10.73 4.57
C VAL A 33 14.35 -10.39 3.74
N SER A 34 14.35 -9.26 3.02
CA SER A 34 15.49 -8.82 2.21
C SER A 34 16.74 -8.57 3.05
N PHE A 35 16.58 -7.96 4.23
CA PHE A 35 17.69 -7.68 5.14
C PHE A 35 18.33 -8.96 5.69
N ILE A 36 17.50 -9.90 6.16
CA ILE A 36 17.97 -11.20 6.68
C ILE A 36 18.58 -12.05 5.54
N ALA A 37 17.91 -12.11 4.39
CA ALA A 37 18.35 -12.86 3.22
C ALA A 37 19.72 -12.39 2.71
N LYS A 38 19.98 -11.07 2.76
CA LYS A 38 21.28 -10.52 2.35
C LYS A 38 22.46 -11.10 3.16
N ILE A 39 22.24 -11.42 4.43
CA ILE A 39 23.29 -11.90 5.34
C ILE A 39 23.41 -13.43 5.30
N TYR A 40 22.28 -14.13 5.32
CA TYR A 40 22.26 -15.58 5.56
C TYR A 40 21.87 -16.42 4.33
N PHE A 41 20.99 -15.90 3.47
CA PHE A 41 20.37 -16.67 2.39
C PHE A 41 20.13 -15.82 1.14
N PRO A 42 21.16 -15.55 0.32
CA PRO A 42 21.06 -14.64 -0.83
C PRO A 42 19.98 -15.05 -1.84
N GLN A 43 19.70 -16.36 -1.93
CA GLN A 43 18.66 -16.94 -2.78
C GLN A 43 17.25 -16.41 -2.42
N LEU A 44 17.02 -16.02 -1.16
CA LEU A 44 15.72 -15.52 -0.70
C LEU A 44 15.50 -14.02 -0.98
N LEU A 45 16.51 -13.31 -1.49
CA LEU A 45 16.38 -11.89 -1.84
C LEU A 45 15.27 -11.64 -2.85
N ILE A 46 15.07 -12.55 -3.80
CA ILE A 46 14.05 -12.39 -4.83
C ILE A 46 12.63 -12.39 -4.22
N TYR A 47 12.39 -13.22 -3.20
CA TYR A 47 11.12 -13.23 -2.48
C TYR A 47 10.93 -11.95 -1.65
N GLY A 48 12.00 -11.43 -1.06
CA GLY A 48 11.98 -10.13 -0.38
C GLY A 48 11.58 -9.00 -1.32
N TRP A 49 12.16 -8.96 -2.52
CA TRP A 49 11.79 -7.97 -3.55
C TRP A 49 10.35 -8.11 -4.04
N ILE A 50 9.86 -9.34 -4.24
CA ILE A 50 8.46 -9.59 -4.63
C ILE A 50 7.49 -9.04 -3.56
N LEU A 51 7.79 -9.25 -2.28
CA LEU A 51 6.99 -8.73 -1.17
C LEU A 51 7.01 -7.19 -1.11
N ILE A 52 8.18 -6.58 -1.33
CA ILE A 52 8.32 -5.11 -1.40
C ILE A 52 7.47 -4.55 -2.55
N ILE A 53 7.61 -5.11 -3.75
CA ILE A 53 6.89 -4.64 -4.95
C ILE A 53 5.39 -4.82 -4.78
N SER A 54 4.93 -5.98 -4.31
CA SER A 54 3.51 -6.23 -4.07
C SER A 54 2.93 -5.28 -3.02
N GLY A 55 3.66 -5.01 -1.94
CA GLY A 55 3.26 -4.02 -0.94
C GLY A 55 3.14 -2.61 -1.50
N ILE A 56 4.09 -2.19 -2.35
CA ILE A 56 4.04 -0.89 -3.05
C ILE A 56 2.81 -0.81 -3.95
N ILE A 57 2.55 -1.84 -4.76
CA ILE A 57 1.40 -1.87 -5.69
C ILE A 57 0.07 -1.74 -4.94
N ILE A 58 -0.03 -2.33 -3.75
CA ILE A 58 -1.24 -2.25 -2.90
C ILE A 58 -1.33 -0.90 -2.17
N ALA A 59 -0.20 -0.39 -1.69
CA ALA A 59 -0.15 0.85 -0.91
C ALA A 59 -0.38 2.10 -1.76
N LEU A 60 0.15 2.14 -2.98
CA LEU A 60 0.07 3.28 -3.91
C LEU A 60 -1.38 3.76 -4.15
N PRO A 61 -2.34 2.88 -4.50
CA PRO A 61 -3.74 3.26 -4.60
C PRO A 61 -4.26 3.90 -3.31
N GLY A 62 -3.98 3.30 -2.15
CA GLY A 62 -4.37 3.85 -0.86
C GLY A 62 -3.83 5.26 -0.64
N TYR A 63 -2.54 5.47 -0.90
CA TYR A 63 -1.88 6.78 -0.79
C TYR A 63 -2.49 7.83 -1.73
N ILE A 64 -2.74 7.48 -2.99
CA ILE A 64 -3.38 8.37 -3.98
C ILE A 64 -4.79 8.76 -3.51
N GLY A 65 -5.56 7.80 -2.98
CA GLY A 65 -6.90 8.05 -2.47
C GLY A 65 -6.92 9.05 -1.30
N ILE A 66 -5.99 8.89 -0.35
CA ILE A 66 -5.81 9.82 0.78
C ILE A 66 -5.46 11.22 0.27
N TRP A 67 -4.47 11.33 -0.63
CA TRP A 67 -4.03 12.62 -1.18
C TRP A 67 -5.11 13.35 -1.96
N ARG A 68 -5.87 12.63 -2.79
CA ARG A 68 -7.01 13.19 -3.52
C ARG A 68 -8.03 13.77 -2.56
N TRP A 69 -8.34 13.07 -1.47
CA TRP A 69 -9.31 13.57 -0.49
C TRP A 69 -8.82 14.83 0.23
N ARG A 70 -7.53 14.89 0.60
CA ARG A 70 -6.93 16.11 1.16
C ARG A 70 -7.01 17.29 0.20
N TRP A 71 -6.80 17.07 -1.10
CA TRP A 71 -6.95 18.09 -2.14
C TRP A 71 -8.39 18.60 -2.26
N ILE A 72 -9.37 17.71 -2.20
CA ILE A 72 -10.80 18.10 -2.23
C ILE A 72 -11.14 18.96 -1.01
N GLN A 73 -10.68 18.56 0.19
CA GLN A 73 -10.88 19.37 1.39
C GLN A 73 -10.23 20.74 1.28
N PHE A 74 -9.01 20.82 0.74
CA PHE A 74 -8.32 22.09 0.55
C PHE A 74 -9.05 23.02 -0.44
N LYS A 75 -9.64 22.48 -1.51
CA LYS A 75 -10.37 23.28 -2.51
C LYS A 75 -11.73 23.78 -2.02
N ASN A 76 -12.36 23.05 -1.10
CA ASN A 76 -13.71 23.36 -0.60
C ASN A 76 -13.69 24.20 0.69
N ASN A 77 -12.51 24.47 1.25
CA ASN A 77 -12.27 25.43 2.32
C ASN A 77 -11.79 26.76 1.72
#